data_AF-A0A835SYJ4-F1
#
_entry.id   AF-A0A835SYJ4-F1
#
_cell.length_a   1.000
_cell.length_b   1.000
_cell.length_c   1.000
_cell.angle_alpha   90.00
_cell.angle_beta   90.00
_cell.angle_gamma   90.00
#
_symmetry.space_group_name_H-M   'P 1'
#
loop_
_entity.id
_entity.type
_entity.pdbx_description
1 polymer ?
#
loop_
_entity_poly.entity_id
_entity_poly.type
_entity_poly.pdbx_seq_one_letter_code
_entity_poly.pdbx_strand_id
1 'polypeptide(L)'
;MQALQCKSGVFGKAAVARPVRVAAPSRARLAVCASYKNQENINLEKVAIYKRHDADVGSSEVQVARLSARIAQISAHLAQNRKDFAARRGLEAILSQRKTLLQYLFRTDRATYDKLISEYKIRSVIVGDTRGAARKSEELAA
;
A
#
# COMPACT_ATOMS: atom_id res chain seq x y z
N MET A 1 -16.33 -46.30 -42.62
CA MET A 1 -15.61 -45.15 -42.05
C MET A 1 -16.53 -43.93 -42.03
N GLN A 2 -17.49 -43.88 -41.10
CA GLN A 2 -18.33 -42.70 -40.86
C GLN A 2 -18.14 -42.25 -39.42
N ALA A 3 -17.86 -40.96 -39.27
CA ALA A 3 -17.42 -40.32 -38.05
C ALA A 3 -18.48 -40.36 -36.95
N LEU A 4 -18.07 -40.75 -35.75
CA LEU A 4 -18.82 -40.59 -34.52
C LEU A 4 -18.98 -39.08 -34.23
N GLN A 5 -20.23 -38.64 -34.21
CA GLN A 5 -20.65 -37.31 -33.78
C GLN A 5 -20.38 -37.14 -32.28
N CYS A 6 -19.38 -36.34 -31.92
CA CYS A 6 -19.31 -35.76 -30.58
C CYS A 6 -20.41 -34.70 -30.47
N LYS A 7 -21.56 -35.07 -29.88
CA LYS A 7 -22.55 -34.10 -29.41
C LYS A 7 -21.88 -33.29 -28.30
N SER A 8 -21.36 -32.12 -28.65
CA SER A 8 -21.00 -31.08 -27.71
C SER A 8 -22.22 -30.85 -26.82
N GLY A 9 -22.09 -31.20 -25.54
CA GLY A 9 -23.07 -30.84 -24.52
C GLY A 9 -23.15 -29.32 -24.47
N VAL A 10 -24.11 -28.77 -25.20
CA VAL A 10 -24.53 -27.38 -25.07
C VAL A 10 -25.15 -27.29 -23.68
N PHE A 11 -24.33 -26.97 -22.68
CA PHE A 11 -24.82 -26.52 -21.38
C PHE A 11 -25.74 -25.33 -21.66
N GLY A 12 -27.04 -25.61 -21.60
CA GLY A 12 -28.08 -24.65 -21.88
C GLY A 12 -27.87 -23.44 -20.99
N LYS A 13 -27.55 -22.30 -21.61
CA LYS A 13 -27.77 -21.00 -20.99
C LYS A 13 -29.28 -20.78 -20.93
N ALA A 14 -29.93 -21.41 -19.96
CA ALA A 14 -31.25 -20.98 -19.55
C ALA A 14 -31.05 -19.59 -18.91
N ALA A 15 -31.23 -18.55 -19.73
CA ALA A 15 -31.32 -17.17 -19.28
C ALA A 15 -32.62 -17.02 -18.49
N VAL A 16 -32.64 -17.50 -17.24
CA VAL A 16 -33.70 -17.16 -16.30
C VAL A 16 -33.49 -15.69 -15.96
N ALA A 17 -34.29 -14.81 -16.55
CA ALA A 17 -34.36 -13.41 -16.16
C ALA A 17 -34.70 -13.35 -14.67
N ARG A 18 -33.71 -13.05 -13.82
CA ARG A 18 -33.94 -12.82 -12.40
C ARG A 18 -34.50 -11.40 -12.26
N PRO A 19 -35.77 -11.20 -11.88
CA PRO A 19 -36.28 -9.87 -11.65
C PRO A 19 -35.79 -9.41 -10.29
N VAL A 20 -34.67 -8.69 -10.25
CA VAL A 20 -34.32 -7.88 -9.08
C VAL A 20 -34.10 -6.45 -9.52
N ARG A 21 -35.16 -5.82 -10.04
CA ARG A 21 -35.29 -4.36 -9.99
C ARG A 21 -36.06 -4.00 -8.72
N VAL A 22 -35.39 -4.16 -7.58
CA VAL A 22 -35.76 -3.39 -6.40
C VAL A 22 -35.09 -2.03 -6.60
N ALA A 23 -35.88 -0.95 -6.66
CA ALA A 23 -35.33 0.40 -6.67
C ALA A 23 -34.37 0.52 -5.47
N ALA A 24 -33.13 0.94 -5.73
CA ALA A 24 -32.18 1.14 -4.65
C ALA A 24 -32.83 2.08 -3.63
N PRO A 25 -32.92 1.72 -2.33
CA PRO A 25 -33.41 2.65 -1.33
C PRO A 25 -32.60 3.94 -1.49
N SER A 26 -33.27 5.10 -1.43
CA SER A 26 -32.56 6.37 -1.34
C SER A 26 -31.53 6.18 -0.23
N ARG A 27 -30.26 6.18 -0.63
CA ARG A 27 -29.15 5.72 0.20
C ARG A 27 -28.92 6.82 1.23
N ALA A 28 -29.85 6.96 2.18
CA ALA A 28 -29.72 7.81 3.34
C ALA A 28 -28.33 7.47 3.86
N ARG A 29 -27.44 8.46 3.80
CA ARG A 29 -26.02 8.32 4.08
C ARG A 29 -25.97 7.71 5.47
N LEU A 30 -25.71 6.41 5.58
CA LEU A 30 -25.63 5.75 6.88
C LEU A 30 -24.69 6.61 7.70
N ALA A 31 -25.20 7.20 8.77
CA ALA A 31 -24.37 7.90 9.71
C ALA A 31 -23.47 6.82 10.27
N VAL A 32 -22.22 6.77 9.79
CA VAL A 32 -21.20 5.91 10.37
C VAL A 32 -21.17 6.30 11.85
N CYS A 33 -21.65 5.41 12.72
CA CYS A 33 -21.72 5.69 14.15
C CYS A 33 -20.35 6.19 14.60
N ALA A 34 -20.32 7.30 15.35
CA ALA A 34 -19.09 7.97 15.77
C ALA A 34 -18.09 7.03 16.46
N SER A 35 -18.57 5.90 16.98
CA SER A 35 -17.80 4.75 17.49
C SER A 35 -16.71 4.22 16.52
N TYR A 36 -16.88 4.32 15.20
CA TYR A 36 -15.89 3.83 14.21
C TYR A 36 -14.87 4.88 13.75
N LYS A 37 -14.86 6.07 14.34
CA LYS A 37 -13.81 7.05 14.05
C LYS A 37 -12.58 6.65 14.88
N ASN A 38 -11.65 5.93 14.26
CA ASN A 38 -10.32 5.70 14.86
C ASN A 38 -9.72 7.06 15.23
N GLN A 39 -9.52 7.31 16.52
CA GLN A 39 -9.05 8.59 17.07
C GLN A 39 -7.60 8.92 16.66
N GLU A 40 -6.84 7.90 16.27
CA GLU A 40 -5.43 8.01 15.90
C GLU A 40 -5.30 8.51 14.47
N ASN A 41 -5.28 9.83 14.30
CA ASN A 41 -5.04 10.48 13.01
C ASN A 41 -3.63 10.16 12.51
N ILE A 42 -3.53 9.64 11.28
CA ILE A 42 -2.26 9.48 10.59
C ILE A 42 -1.69 10.89 10.32
N ASN A 43 -0.47 11.16 10.75
CA ASN A 43 0.22 12.42 10.44
C ASN A 43 0.56 12.46 8.94
N LEU A 44 -0.29 13.13 8.16
CA LEU A 44 -0.20 13.22 6.70
C LEU A 44 0.56 14.46 6.21
N GLU A 45 1.08 15.30 7.11
CA GLU A 45 1.77 16.55 6.77
C GLU A 45 2.89 16.33 5.74
N LYS A 46 3.72 15.31 5.95
CA LYS A 46 4.83 14.97 5.04
C LYS A 46 4.38 14.46 3.68
N VAL A 47 3.14 14.01 3.53
CA VAL A 47 2.62 13.45 2.28
C VAL A 47 2.38 14.55 1.25
N ALA A 48 2.02 15.77 1.68
CA ALA A 48 1.72 16.88 0.78
C ALA A 48 2.92 17.28 -0.09
N ILE A 49 4.14 17.16 0.44
CA ILE A 49 5.39 17.55 -0.22
C ILE A 49 5.67 16.69 -1.47
N TYR A 50 5.22 15.43 -1.47
CA TYR A 50 5.50 14.46 -2.53
C TYR A 50 4.44 14.40 -3.62
N LYS A 51 3.36 15.16 -3.48
CA LYS A 51 2.29 15.18 -4.47
C LYS A 51 2.76 15.88 -5.75
N ARG A 52 2.55 15.25 -6.90
CA ARG A 52 2.81 15.89 -8.20
C ARG A 52 1.69 16.86 -8.60
N HIS A 53 0.48 16.60 -8.10
CA HIS A 53 -0.72 17.41 -8.28
C HIS A 53 -1.58 17.33 -7.02
N ASP A 54 -2.51 18.27 -6.82
CA ASP A 54 -3.27 18.38 -5.56
C ASP A 54 -4.06 17.12 -5.19
N ALA A 55 -4.59 16.44 -6.22
CA ALA A 55 -5.35 15.20 -6.12
C ALA A 55 -4.47 13.92 -6.16
N ASP A 56 -3.15 14.02 -5.99
CA ASP A 56 -2.27 12.87 -6.10
C ASP A 56 -2.34 11.98 -4.86
N VAL A 57 -2.66 10.71 -5.12
CA VAL A 57 -2.83 9.63 -4.14
C VAL A 57 -2.02 8.41 -4.58
N GLY A 58 -1.68 8.32 -5.87
CA GLY A 58 -1.21 7.10 -6.51
C GLY A 58 0.28 7.07 -6.80
N SER A 59 0.97 8.22 -6.83
CA SER A 59 2.42 8.24 -7.06
C SER A 59 3.18 7.42 -6.02
N SER A 60 4.27 6.76 -6.45
CA SER A 60 5.03 5.86 -5.59
C SER A 60 5.64 6.58 -4.38
N GLU A 61 6.05 7.84 -4.53
CA GLU A 61 6.57 8.67 -3.44
C GLU A 61 5.49 8.94 -2.38
N VAL A 62 4.31 9.34 -2.83
CA VAL A 62 3.12 9.60 -1.99
C VAL A 62 2.72 8.34 -1.22
N GLN A 63 2.72 7.18 -1.88
CA GLN A 63 2.42 5.90 -1.23
C GLN A 63 3.46 5.55 -0.17
N VAL A 64 4.76 5.69 -0.46
CA VAL A 64 5.84 5.42 0.51
C VAL A 64 5.72 6.34 1.74
N ALA A 65 5.41 7.61 1.55
CA ALA A 65 5.19 8.56 2.64
C ALA A 65 4.02 8.14 3.54
N ARG A 66 2.87 7.75 2.93
CA ARG A 66 1.69 7.27 3.67
C ARG A 66 1.94 5.98 4.43
N LEU A 67 2.59 5.00 3.79
CA LEU A 67 2.94 3.74 4.44
C LEU A 67 3.89 3.98 5.63
N SER A 68 4.82 4.92 5.50
CA SER A 68 5.75 5.28 6.57
C SER A 68 5.03 5.92 7.77
N ALA A 69 4.06 6.80 7.53
CA ALA A 69 3.22 7.35 8.58
C ALA A 69 2.40 6.26 9.31
N ARG A 70 1.85 5.30 8.54
CA ARG A 70 1.12 4.16 9.10
C ARG A 70 2.00 3.20 9.89
N ILE A 71 3.24 2.97 9.46
CA ILE A 71 4.23 2.18 10.21
C ILE A 71 4.48 2.82 11.57
N ALA A 72 4.72 4.14 11.62
CA ALA A 72 4.97 4.83 12.89
C ALA A 72 3.81 4.67 13.88
N GLN A 73 2.57 4.80 13.39
CA GLN A 73 1.35 4.59 14.18
C GLN A 73 1.25 3.15 14.71
N ILE A 74 1.35 2.14 13.84
CA ILE A 74 1.21 0.74 14.24
C ILE A 74 2.34 0.32 15.18
N SER A 75 3.57 0.80 14.94
CA SER A 75 4.69 0.55 15.84
C SER A 75 4.45 1.11 17.24
N ALA A 76 3.88 2.32 17.36
CA ALA A 76 3.52 2.89 18.66
C ALA A 76 2.41 2.06 19.36
N HIS A 77 1.39 1.64 18.62
CA HIS A 77 0.32 0.80 19.13
C HIS A 77 0.83 -0.56 19.66
N LEU A 78 1.73 -1.21 18.92
CA LEU A 78 2.31 -2.50 19.28
C LEU A 78 3.25 -2.42 20.49
N ALA A 79 3.89 -1.27 20.73
CA ALA A 79 4.73 -1.06 21.91
C ALA A 79 3.90 -1.18 23.21
N GLN A 80 2.67 -0.69 23.18
CA GLN A 80 1.71 -0.81 24.29
C GLN A 80 1.03 -2.19 24.29
N ASN A 81 0.73 -2.75 23.12
CA ASN A 81 -0.04 -3.98 22.94
C ASN A 81 0.81 -5.15 22.42
N ARG A 82 1.64 -5.72 23.31
CA ARG A 82 2.59 -6.80 22.94
C ARG A 82 1.93 -8.10 22.46
N LYS A 83 0.66 -8.34 22.82
CA LYS A 83 -0.07 -9.58 22.49
C LYS A 83 -0.91 -9.47 21.21
N ASP A 84 -0.93 -8.32 20.54
CA ASP A 84 -1.66 -8.18 19.27
C ASP A 84 -0.84 -8.70 18.08
N PHE A 85 -1.01 -9.99 17.80
CA PHE A 85 -0.36 -10.65 16.67
C PHE A 85 -1.01 -10.32 15.31
N ALA A 86 -2.26 -9.83 15.30
CA ALA A 86 -2.94 -9.46 14.07
C ALA A 86 -2.38 -8.13 13.54
N ALA A 87 -2.23 -7.13 14.41
CA ALA A 87 -1.60 -5.86 14.08
C ALA A 87 -0.12 -6.05 13.68
N ARG A 88 0.61 -6.97 14.34
CA ARG A 88 1.99 -7.30 13.97
C ARG A 88 2.10 -7.87 12.55
N ARG A 89 1.22 -8.81 12.17
CA ARG A 89 1.14 -9.30 10.77
C ARG A 89 0.80 -8.20 9.79
N GLY A 90 -0.12 -7.29 10.16
CA GLY A 90 -0.44 -6.11 9.36
C GLY A 90 0.76 -5.19 9.15
N LEU A 91 1.58 -4.99 10.18
CA LEU A 91 2.81 -4.22 10.10
C LEU A 91 3.81 -4.84 9.12
N GLU A 92 4.03 -6.16 9.20
CA GLU A 92 4.93 -6.89 8.30
C GLU A 92 4.48 -6.77 6.83
N ALA A 93 3.17 -6.85 6.56
CA ALA A 93 2.62 -6.65 5.23
C ALA A 93 2.82 -5.22 4.69
N ILE A 94 2.67 -4.19 5.55
CA ILE A 94 2.91 -2.79 5.17
C ILE A 94 4.41 -2.55 4.90
N LEU A 95 5.29 -3.15 5.70
CA LEU A 95 6.73 -3.07 5.50
C LEU A 95 7.16 -3.72 4.18
N SER A 96 6.59 -4.88 3.84
CA SER A 96 6.88 -5.55 2.56
C SER A 96 6.35 -4.76 1.37
N GLN A 97 5.15 -4.17 1.46
CA GLN A 97 4.62 -3.30 0.41
C GLN A 97 5.52 -2.08 0.17
N ARG A 98 5.97 -1.41 1.25
CA ARG A 98 6.90 -0.28 1.15
C ARG A 98 8.23 -0.70 0.53
N LYS A 99 8.73 -1.89 0.89
CA LYS A 99 9.95 -2.48 0.32
C LYS A 99 9.84 -2.63 -1.20
N THR A 100 8.73 -3.17 -1.70
CA THR A 100 8.49 -3.36 -3.14
C THR A 100 8.41 -2.02 -3.88
N LEU A 101 7.75 -1.01 -3.31
CA LEU A 101 7.69 0.33 -3.90
C LEU A 101 9.07 1.00 -4.00
N LEU A 102 9.91 0.83 -2.97
CA LEU A 102 11.29 1.33 -3.00
C LEU A 102 12.14 0.61 -4.04
N GLN A 103 11.95 -0.70 -4.22
CA GLN A 103 12.60 -1.45 -5.30
C GLN A 103 12.16 -0.99 -6.69
N TYR A 104 10.89 -0.63 -6.85
CA TYR A 104 10.39 -0.03 -8.09
C TYR A 104 11.07 1.31 -8.36
N LEU A 105 11.04 2.24 -7.40
CA LEU A 105 11.68 3.55 -7.51
C LEU A 105 13.18 3.46 -7.78
N PHE A 106 13.87 2.47 -7.22
CA PHE A 106 15.28 2.23 -7.54
C PHE A 106 15.54 1.96 -9.03
N ARG A 107 14.61 1.26 -9.69
CA ARG A 107 14.72 0.87 -11.11
C ARG A 107 14.30 1.99 -12.06
N THR A 108 13.32 2.80 -11.68
CA THR A 108 12.83 3.92 -12.49
C THR A 108 13.57 5.22 -12.19
N ASP A 109 13.58 5.68 -10.94
CA ASP A 109 14.01 7.02 -10.55
C ASP A 109 14.95 7.01 -9.34
N ARG A 110 16.25 6.88 -9.60
CA ARG A 110 17.27 6.73 -8.55
C ARG A 110 17.36 7.93 -7.60
N ALA A 111 17.26 9.15 -8.13
CA ALA A 111 17.35 10.37 -7.33
C ALA A 111 16.24 10.47 -6.28
N THR A 112 15.02 10.08 -6.65
CA THR A 112 13.85 10.07 -5.75
C THR A 112 13.99 9.00 -4.67
N TYR A 113 14.50 7.82 -5.04
CA TYR A 113 14.82 6.76 -4.09
C TYR A 113 15.83 7.22 -3.02
N ASP A 114 16.93 7.85 -3.44
CA ASP A 114 17.98 8.31 -2.51
C ASP A 114 17.45 9.40 -1.55
N LYS A 115 16.58 10.30 -2.04
CA LYS A 115 15.89 11.31 -1.20
C LYS A 115 15.01 10.66 -0.14
N LEU A 116 14.14 9.72 -0.55
CA LEU A 116 13.21 9.05 0.37
C LEU A 116 13.94 8.22 1.43
N ILE A 117 15.04 7.55 1.07
CA ILE A 117 15.86 6.81 2.03
C ILE A 117 16.50 7.73 3.07
N SER A 118 17.02 8.87 2.61
CA SER A 118 17.66 9.86 3.50
C SER A 118 16.65 10.44 4.48
N GLU A 119 15.46 10.78 4.02
CA GLU A 119 14.42 11.39 4.85
C GLU A 119 13.83 10.43 5.89
N TYR A 120 13.50 9.20 5.47
CA TYR A 120 12.87 8.21 6.34
C TYR A 120 13.88 7.29 7.05
N LYS A 121 15.19 7.52 6.89
CA LYS A 121 16.30 6.75 7.48
C LYS A 121 16.13 5.23 7.32
N ILE A 122 15.70 4.80 6.13
CA ILE A 122 15.43 3.39 5.84
C ILE A 122 16.75 2.71 5.46
N ARG A 123 17.07 1.57 6.08
CA ARG A 123 18.23 0.76 5.67
C ARG A 123 18.04 0.27 4.23
N SER A 124 19.08 0.39 3.40
CA SER A 124 19.03 -0.02 2.00
C SER A 124 18.57 -1.47 1.86
N VAL A 125 17.67 -1.68 0.91
CA VAL A 125 16.89 -2.91 0.75
C VAL A 125 17.55 -3.90 -0.21
N ILE A 126 18.45 -3.40 -1.06
CA ILE A 126 18.99 -4.12 -2.21
C ILE A 126 20.42 -4.56 -1.88
N VAL A 127 20.64 -5.88 -1.87
CA VAL A 127 21.97 -6.47 -1.72
C VAL A 127 22.79 -6.09 -2.95
N GLY A 128 23.84 -5.29 -2.76
CA GLY A 128 24.72 -4.78 -3.84
C GLY A 128 24.78 -3.26 -3.97
N ASP A 129 23.95 -2.50 -3.24
CA ASP A 129 24.08 -1.03 -3.16
C ASP A 129 25.17 -0.65 -2.14
N THR A 130 26.44 -0.72 -2.53
CA THR A 130 27.61 -0.42 -1.67
C THR A 130 27.72 1.06 -1.27
N ARG A 131 26.83 1.95 -1.76
CA ARG A 131 26.84 3.40 -1.49
C ARG A 131 26.50 3.77 -0.04
N GLY A 132 25.80 2.91 0.69
CA GLY A 132 25.51 3.10 2.12
C GLY A 132 26.76 3.08 3.00
N ALA A 133 27.84 2.45 2.55
CA ALA A 133 29.16 2.52 3.19
C ALA A 133 29.95 3.76 2.72
N ALA A 134 29.83 4.15 1.45
CA ALA A 134 30.62 5.24 0.86
C ALA A 134 30.23 6.66 1.32
N ARG A 135 28.97 6.89 1.70
CA ARG A 135 28.53 8.21 2.22
C ARG A 135 29.07 8.50 3.62
N LYS A 136 29.31 7.46 4.43
CA LYS A 136 29.87 7.62 5.78
C LYS A 136 31.35 8.06 5.74
N SER A 137 32.09 7.76 4.67
CA SER A 137 33.45 8.26 4.47
C SER A 137 33.53 9.72 4.03
N GLU A 138 32.51 10.26 3.37
CA GLU A 138 32.49 11.68 2.95
C GLU A 138 32.10 12.61 4.11
N GLU A 139 31.25 12.15 5.03
CA GLU A 139 30.81 12.91 6.22
C GLU A 139 31.80 12.82 7.40
N LEU A 140 32.74 11.87 7.38
CA LEU A 140 33.86 11.75 8.35
C LEU A 140 35.14 12.46 7.88
N ALA A 141 35.16 12.97 6.65
CA ALA A 141 36.28 13.71 6.06
C ALA A 141 36.08 15.24 6.08
N ALA A 142 35.02 15.72 6.73
CA ALA A 142 34.74 17.13 7.03
C ALA A 142 34.73 17.32 8.55
#